data_AF-A0A7X7A281-F1
#
_entry.id   AF-A0A7X7A281-F1
#
_cell.length_a   1.000
_cell.length_b   1.000
_cell.length_c   1.000
_cell.angle_alpha   90.00
_cell.angle_beta   90.00
_cell.angle_gamma   90.00
#
_symmetry.space_group_name_H-M   'P 1'
#
loop_
_entity.id
_entity.type
_entity.pdbx_description
1 polymer ?
#
loop_
_entity_poly.entity_id
_entity_poly.type
_entity_poly.pdbx_seq_one_letter_code
_entity_poly.pdbx_strand_id
1 'polypeptide(L)' 'MHRVTEIKSEDDYRNALHLFVELCEIREKTREDMKTLLLLSDLMEKYERLSCGGS' A
#
# COMPACT_ATOMS: atom_id res chain seq x y z
N MET A 1 0.55 -7.54 -13.31
CA MET A 1 0.36 -6.74 -12.07
C MET A 1 1.08 -5.42 -12.25
N HIS A 2 0.36 -4.30 -12.20
CA HIS A 2 0.98 -2.98 -12.10
C HIS A 2 1.64 -2.89 -10.71
N ARG A 3 2.94 -2.63 -10.66
CA ARG A 3 3.68 -2.48 -9.40
C ARG A 3 3.45 -1.06 -8.87
N VAL A 4 2.70 -0.93 -7.79
CA VAL A 4 2.60 0.33 -7.04
C VAL A 4 3.98 0.63 -6.47
N THR A 5 4.61 1.71 -6.94
CA THR A 5 5.96 2.10 -6.52
C THR A 5 5.97 3.42 -5.75
N GLU A 6 4.87 4.17 -5.79
CA GLU A 6 4.71 5.46 -5.15
C GLU A 6 3.22 5.78 -4.94
N ILE A 7 2.90 6.57 -3.92
CA ILE A 7 1.57 7.11 -3.63
C ILE A 7 1.70 8.63 -3.59
N LYS A 8 1.06 9.34 -4.53
CA LYS A 8 1.14 10.81 -4.65
C LYS A 8 -0.18 11.53 -4.37
N SER A 9 -1.28 10.79 -4.43
CA SER A 9 -2.62 11.32 -4.31
C SER A 9 -3.48 10.45 -3.39
N GLU A 10 -4.61 11.00 -2.97
CA GLU A 10 -5.59 10.25 -2.19
C GLU A 10 -6.16 9.06 -2.99
N ASP A 11 -6.33 9.21 -4.31
CA ASP A 11 -6.78 8.12 -5.17
C ASP A 11 -5.74 6.99 -5.24
N ASP A 12 -4.45 7.31 -5.33
CA ASP A 12 -3.38 6.31 -5.26
C ASP A 12 -3.40 5.58 -3.92
N TYR A 13 -3.62 6.32 -2.83
CA TYR A 13 -3.70 5.77 -1.49
C TYR A 13 -4.90 4.82 -1.35
N ARG A 14 -6.09 5.22 -1.83
CA ARG A 14 -7.30 4.38 -1.84
C ARG A 14 -7.09 3.10 -2.64
N ASN A 15 -6.43 3.19 -3.80
CA ASN A 15 -6.10 2.03 -4.62
C ASN A 15 -5.08 1.10 -3.93
N ALA A 16 -4.06 1.66 -3.29
CA ALA A 16 -3.06 0.90 -2.52
C ALA A 16 -3.70 0.19 -1.32
N LEU A 17 -4.60 0.86 -0.60
CA LEU A 17 -5.35 0.31 0.51
C LEU A 17 -6.27 -0.82 0.06
N HIS A 18 -6.98 -0.66 -1.06
CA HIS A 18 -7.83 -1.70 -1.61
C HIS A 18 -7.02 -2.97 -1.94
N LEU A 19 -5.89 -2.82 -2.63
CA LEU A 19 -4.98 -3.93 -2.92
C LEU A 19 -4.43 -4.57 -1.63
N PHE A 20 -4.12 -3.77 -0.61
CA PHE A 20 -3.65 -4.26 0.68
C PHE A 20 -4.71 -5.15 1.35
N VAL A 21 -5.97 -4.73 1.35
CA VAL A 21 -7.10 -5.50 1.89
C VAL A 21 -7.29 -6.80 1.12
N GLU A 22 -7.30 -6.75 -0.21
CA GLU A 22 -7.41 -7.95 -1.06
C GLU A 22 -6.30 -8.97 -0.75
N LEU A 23 -5.04 -8.50 -0.62
CA LEU A 23 -3.91 -9.36 -0.27
C LEU A 23 -4.05 -9.95 1.14
N CYS A 24 -4.59 -9.19 2.09
CA CYS A 24 -4.86 -9.68 3.45
C CYS A 24 -5.85 -10.85 3.45
N GLU A 25 -6.86 -10.83 2.58
CA GLU A 25 -7.88 -11.90 2.46
C GLU A 25 -7.36 -13.19 1.81
N ILE A 26 -6.20 -13.16 1.12
CA ILE A 26 -5.59 -14.36 0.56
C ILE A 26 -5.16 -15.32 1.67
N ARG A 27 -5.74 -16.53 1.68
CA ARG A 27 -5.51 -17.55 2.71
C ARG A 27 -4.08 -18.10 2.71
N GLU A 28 -3.49 -18.33 1.54
CA GLU A 28 -2.11 -18.78 1.38
C GLU A 28 -1.32 -17.74 0.60
N LYS A 29 -0.57 -16.91 1.33
CA LYS A 29 0.24 -15.84 0.74
C LYS A 29 1.55 -16.39 0.23
N THR A 30 1.90 -16.04 -1.00
CA THR A 30 3.23 -16.29 -1.53
C THR A 30 4.24 -15.31 -0.94
N ARG A 31 5.53 -15.59 -1.15
CA ARG A 31 6.60 -14.65 -0.77
C ARG A 31 6.46 -13.29 -1.46
N GLU A 32 5.92 -13.26 -2.68
CA GLU A 32 5.73 -12.01 -3.43
C GLU A 32 4.55 -11.21 -2.86
N ASP A 33 3.48 -11.88 -2.43
CA ASP A 33 2.35 -11.23 -1.75
C ASP A 33 2.81 -10.58 -0.44
N MET A 34 3.64 -11.29 0.33
CA MET A 34 4.22 -10.73 1.56
C MET A 34 5.11 -9.52 1.30
N LYS A 35 5.94 -9.55 0.26
CA LYS A 35 6.74 -8.37 -0.14
C LYS A 35 5.85 -7.20 -0.56
N THR A 36 4.76 -7.50 -1.26
CA THR A 36 3.81 -6.49 -1.73
C THR A 36 3.09 -5.85 -0.55
N LEU A 37 2.64 -6.63 0.44
CA LEU A 37 2.06 -6.11 1.68
C LEU A 37 3.03 -5.17 2.41
N LEU A 38 4.30 -5.58 2.59
CA LEU A 38 5.31 -4.74 3.22
C LEU A 38 5.56 -3.43 2.45
N LEU A 39 5.64 -3.51 1.12
CA LEU A 39 5.81 -2.33 0.27
C LEU A 39 4.61 -1.38 0.37
N LEU A 40 3.39 -1.90 0.30
CA LEU A 40 2.18 -1.09 0.41
C LEU A 40 2.09 -0.40 1.78
N SER A 41 2.42 -1.09 2.87
CA SER A 41 2.47 -0.48 4.21
C SER A 41 3.46 0.68 4.28
N ASP A 42 4.69 0.50 3.79
CA ASP A 42 5.71 1.57 3.79
C ASP A 42 5.29 2.78 2.95
N LEU A 43 4.72 2.55 1.77
CA LEU A 43 4.26 3.62 0.89
C LEU A 43 3.08 4.40 1.49
N MET A 44 2.11 3.70 2.09
CA MET A 44 0.96 4.34 2.74
C MET A 44 1.41 5.17 3.95
N GLU A 45 2.27 4.63 4.81
CA GLU A 45 2.81 5.36 5.96
C GLU A 45 3.62 6.59 5.50
N LYS A 46 4.43 6.45 4.44
CA LYS A 46 5.18 7.58 3.86
C LYS A 46 4.25 8.68 3.37
N TYR A 47 3.18 8.34 2.67
CA TYR A 47 2.18 9.31 2.22
C TYR A 47 1.47 9.99 3.39
N GLU A 48 1.06 9.23 4.41
CA GLU A 48 0.41 9.75 5.62
C GLU A 48 1.32 10.72 6.38
N ARG A 49 2.60 10.38 6.57
CA ARG A 49 3.56 11.29 7.23
C ARG A 49 3.69 12.62 6.50
N LEU A 50 3.70 12.61 5.17
CA LEU A 50 3.77 13.83 4.36
C LEU A 50 2.46 14.62 4.35
N SER A 51 1.33 13.93 4.40
CA SER A 51 -0.01 14.54 4.31
C SER A 51 -0.53 15.05 5.65
N CYS A 52 -0.24 14.32 6.75
CA CYS A 52 -0.69 14.62 8.11
C CYS A 52 0.38 15.30 8.98
N GLY A 53 1.66 15.28 8.57
CA GLY A 53 2.74 16.00 9.26
C GLY A 53 2.78 17.51 8.98
N GLY A 54 1.84 18.02 8.18
CA GLY A 54 1.63 19.44 7.93
C GLY A 54 0.64 20.05 8.91
N SER A 55 1.04 20.21 10.17
CA SER A 55 0.40 21.09 11.16
C SER A 55 1.43 21.59 12.16
#